data_AF-A0A8S2TX41-F1
#
_entry.id   AF-A0A8S2TX41-F1
#
_cell.length_a   1.000
_cell.length_b   1.000
_cell.length_c   1.000
_cell.angle_alpha   90.00
_cell.angle_beta   90.00
_cell.angle_gamma   90.00
#
_symmetry.space_group_name_H-M   'P 1'
#
loop_
_entity.id
_entity.type
_entity.pdbx_description
1 polymer ?
#
loop_
_entity_poly.entity_id
_entity_poly.type
_entity_poly.pdbx_seq_one_letter_code
_entity_poly.pdbx_strand_id
1 'polypeptide(L)' 'YFYFSTNKPLYDESGLLITDQADRCDCNRLKCPGCFIPCAHCESPKCGLECRNHRTYSYEYRLYGTDKEITQQ' A
#
# COMPACT_ATOMS: atom_id res chain seq x y z
N TYR A 1 8.99 -10.67 4.52
CA TYR A 1 8.01 -9.65 4.13
C TYR A 1 6.88 -10.38 3.44
N PHE A 2 5.67 -10.29 3.96
CA PHE A 2 4.50 -10.89 3.33
C PHE A 2 3.83 -9.81 2.49
N TYR A 3 3.38 -10.19 1.30
CA TYR A 3 2.71 -9.31 0.36
C TYR A 3 1.33 -9.90 0.08
N PHE A 4 0.30 -9.08 0.10
CA PHE A 4 -0.94 -9.44 -0.56
C PHE A 4 -0.73 -9.21 -2.06
N SER A 5 -0.87 -10.26 -2.87
CA SER A 5 -0.63 -10.22 -4.32
C SER A 5 -1.85 -10.76 -5.06
N THR A 6 -2.15 -10.15 -6.20
CA THR A 6 -3.25 -10.52 -7.08
C THR A 6 -2.77 -10.71 -8.52
N ASN A 7 -3.55 -11.42 -9.34
CA ASN A 7 -3.27 -11.55 -10.78
C ASN A 7 -3.67 -10.31 -11.60
N LYS A 8 -4.33 -9.34 -10.97
CA LYS A 8 -4.72 -8.06 -11.57
C LYS A 8 -4.03 -6.91 -10.84
N PRO A 9 -3.84 -5.75 -11.46
CA PRO A 9 -3.38 -4.55 -10.76
C PRO A 9 -4.28 -4.23 -9.57
N LEU A 10 -3.66 -3.84 -8.45
CA LEU A 10 -4.34 -3.27 -7.28
C LEU A 10 -4.48 -1.76 -7.40
N TYR A 11 -3.53 -1.12 -8.08
CA TYR A 11 -3.50 0.31 -8.29
C TYR A 11 -3.61 0.64 -9.79
N ASP A 12 -4.18 1.80 -10.09
CA ASP A 12 -4.23 2.34 -11.44
C ASP A 12 -2.92 3.06 -11.85
N GLU A 13 -2.94 3.75 -12.98
CA GLU A 13 -1.80 4.51 -13.52
C GLU A 13 -1.42 5.73 -12.68
N SER A 14 -2.35 6.25 -11.89
CA SER A 14 -2.13 7.37 -10.96
C SER A 14 -1.69 6.89 -9.57
N GLY A 15 -1.65 5.57 -9.37
CA GLY A 15 -1.29 4.95 -8.09
C GLY A 15 -2.43 4.98 -7.06
N LEU A 16 -3.68 5.13 -7.49
CA LEU A 16 -4.86 5.00 -6.64
C LEU A 16 -5.33 3.55 -6.60
N LEU A 17 -5.88 3.11 -5.48
CA LEU A 17 -6.48 1.77 -5.37
C LEU A 17 -7.67 1.64 -6.31
N ILE A 18 -7.71 0.60 -7.14
CA ILE A 18 -8.77 0.43 -8.14
C ILE A 18 -10.13 0.21 -7.48
N THR A 19 -10.17 -0.40 -6.30
CA THR A 19 -11.41 -0.78 -5.59
C THR A 19 -12.22 0.40 -5.10
N ASP A 20 -11.56 1.46 -4.61
CA ASP A 20 -12.18 2.58 -3.90
C ASP A 20 -11.59 3.94 -4.27
N GLN A 21 -10.67 3.98 -5.26
CA GLN A 21 -9.95 5.17 -5.70
C GLN A 21 -9.14 5.84 -4.58
N ALA A 22 -8.81 5.11 -3.51
CA ALA A 22 -8.10 5.68 -2.38
C ALA A 22 -6.59 5.85 -2.66
N ASP A 23 -6.09 7.03 -2.34
CA ASP A 23 -4.67 7.36 -2.38
C ASP A 23 -3.93 6.85 -1.11
N ARG A 24 -3.75 5.52 -1.04
CA ARG A 24 -3.15 4.84 0.12
C ARG A 24 -1.63 4.78 0.02
N CYS A 25 -0.95 5.30 1.04
CA CYS A 25 0.49 5.15 1.21
C CYS A 25 0.86 3.70 1.56
N ASP A 26 2.01 3.24 1.10
CA ASP A 26 2.50 1.88 1.32
C ASP A 26 2.82 1.55 2.79
N CYS A 27 2.85 2.56 3.67
CA CYS A 27 2.88 2.33 5.12
C CYS A 27 1.51 1.94 5.71
N ASN A 28 0.44 1.95 4.90
CA ASN A 28 -0.95 1.65 5.26
C ASN A 28 -1.56 2.49 6.39
N ARG A 29 -0.89 3.56 6.85
CA ARG A 29 -1.46 4.49 7.84
C ARG A 29 -2.56 5.34 7.21
N LEU A 30 -3.69 5.44 7.89
CA LEU A 30 -4.80 6.31 7.51
C LEU A 30 -4.32 7.75 7.37
N LYS A 31 -4.77 8.45 6.31
CA LYS A 31 -4.47 9.86 6.04
C LYS A 31 -2.97 10.20 5.97
N CYS A 32 -2.11 9.22 5.70
CA CYS A 32 -0.68 9.49 5.54
C CYS A 32 -0.45 10.41 4.33
N PRO A 33 0.23 11.56 4.50
CA PRO A 33 0.57 12.44 3.38
C PRO A 33 1.64 11.85 2.46
N GLY A 34 2.29 10.77 2.89
CA GLY A 34 3.51 10.22 2.30
C GLY A 34 4.61 10.21 3.35
N CYS A 35 5.33 9.10 3.48
CA CYS A 35 6.38 8.94 4.49
C CYS A 35 7.65 8.28 3.93
N PHE A 36 7.71 8.11 2.62
CA PHE A 36 8.87 7.59 1.92
C PHE A 36 9.54 8.72 1.14
N ILE A 37 10.77 8.45 0.68
CA ILE A 37 11.46 9.30 -0.28
C ILE A 37 10.61 9.36 -1.56
N PRO A 38 10.44 10.53 -2.20
CA PRO A 38 9.69 10.65 -3.45
C PRO A 38 10.08 9.58 -4.47
N CYS A 39 9.07 8.90 -5.00
CA CYS A 39 9.26 7.84 -5.98
C CYS A 39 9.96 8.40 -7.23
N ALA A 40 11.04 7.74 -7.69
CA ALA A 40 11.74 8.16 -8.90
C ALA A 40 10.89 8.05 -10.20
N HIS A 41 9.78 7.31 -10.17
CA HIS A 41 8.92 7.09 -11.33
C HIS A 41 7.68 8.01 -11.37
N CYS A 42 7.01 8.22 -10.24
CA CYS A 42 5.77 9.00 -10.17
C CYS A 42 5.82 10.18 -9.20
N GLU A 43 6.99 10.47 -8.63
CA GLU A 43 7.27 11.56 -7.68
C GLU A 43 6.48 11.51 -6.36
N SER A 44 5.54 10.57 -6.23
CA SER A 44 4.75 10.39 -5.03
C SER A 44 5.61 9.95 -3.83
N PRO A 45 5.48 10.58 -2.65
CA PRO A 45 6.12 10.14 -1.41
C PRO A 45 5.37 8.97 -0.73
N LYS A 46 4.43 8.34 -1.45
CA LYS A 46 3.54 7.29 -0.94
C LYS A 46 3.89 5.89 -1.43
N CYS A 47 4.77 5.77 -2.41
CA CYS A 47 5.34 4.49 -2.83
C CYS A 47 6.39 4.03 -1.82
N GLY A 48 6.45 2.73 -1.57
CA GLY A 48 7.52 2.08 -0.83
C GLY A 48 8.78 1.98 -1.68
N LEU A 49 9.41 0.81 -1.68
CA LEU A 49 10.62 0.59 -2.48
C LEU A 49 10.33 0.60 -4.00
N GLU A 50 9.17 0.06 -4.38
CA GLU A 50 8.72 0.00 -5.77
C GLU A 50 7.52 0.92 -6.00
N CYS A 51 7.46 1.51 -7.20
CA CYS A 51 6.33 2.34 -7.62
C CYS A 51 5.03 1.55 -7.53
N ARG A 52 3.98 2.15 -6.96
CA ARG A 52 2.67 1.49 -6.82
C ARG A 52 1.84 1.53 -8.10
N ASN A 53 2.16 2.37 -9.08
CA ASN A 53 1.35 2.49 -10.31
C ASN A 53 1.29 1.14 -11.04
N HIS A 54 0.08 0.68 -11.37
CA HIS A 54 -0.20 -0.64 -11.96
C HIS A 54 0.30 -1.85 -11.15
N ARG A 55 0.72 -1.66 -9.91
CA ARG A 55 1.29 -2.72 -9.09
C ARG A 55 0.20 -3.71 -8.68
N THR A 56 0.52 -5.00 -8.69
CA THR A 56 -0.41 -6.09 -8.37
C THR A 56 -0.33 -6.55 -6.91
N TYR A 57 0.45 -5.87 -6.09
CA TYR A 57 0.64 -6.22 -4.69
C TYR A 57 0.69 -4.99 -3.78
N SER A 58 0.40 -5.18 -2.51
CA SER A 58 0.56 -4.17 -1.45
C SER A 58 1.47 -4.70 -0.35
N TYR A 59 2.25 -3.82 0.27
CA TYR A 59 3.01 -4.16 1.46
C TYR A 59 2.04 -4.46 2.61
N GLU A 60 2.26 -5.57 3.31
CA GLU A 60 1.54 -5.89 4.55
C GLU A 60 2.41 -5.48 5.74
N TYR A 61 1.84 -4.76 6.71
CA TYR A 61 2.50 -4.53 7.97
C TYR A 61 2.18 -5.72 8.89
N ARG A 62 3.20 -6.52 9.24
CA ARG A 62 3.08 -7.34 10.45
C ARG A 62 3.33 -6.41 11.63
N LEU A 63 2.30 -6.19 12.46
CA LEU A 63 2.55 -5.71 13.81
C LEU A 63 3.43 -6.76 14.49
N TYR A 64 4.72 -6.45 14.66
CA TYR A 64 5.54 -7.21 15.59
C TYR A 64 5.02 -6.89 17.00
N GLY A 65 4.13 -7.74 17.50
CA GLY A 65 3.69 -7.75 18.89
C GLY A 65 2.55 -6.79 19.25
N THR A 66 1.33 -7.11 18.82
CA THR A 66 0.17 -7.05 19.73
C THR A 66 -0.73 -8.23 19.41
N ASP A 67 -0.63 -9.28 20.21
CA ASP A 67 -1.70 -10.28 20.33
C ASP A 67 -2.95 -9.56 20.80
N LYS A 68 -3.84 -9.23 19.87
CA LYS A 68 -5.28 -9.09 20.16
C LYS A 68 -6.03 -9.69 19.00
N GLU A 69 -6.58 -10.87 19.29
CA GLU A 69 -7.65 -11.55 18.58
C GLU A 69 -8.62 -10.53 17.99
N ILE A 70 -8.68 -10.44 16.65
CA ILE A 70 -9.87 -9.96 15.98
C ILE A 70 -10.72 -11.21 15.75
N THR A 71 -11.58 -11.44 16.72
CA THR A 71 -12.69 -12.38 16.68
C THR A 71 -13.46 -12.16 15.38
N GLN A 72 -13.51 -13.17 14.52
CA GLN A 72 -14.61 -13.32 13.56
C GLN A 72 -15.84 -13.74 14.38
N GLN A 73 -16.84 -12.87 14.43
CA GLN A 73 -18.25 -13.26 14.53
C GLN A 73 -18.88 -13.03 13.15
#